data_AF-A0A828P069-F1
#
_entry.id   AF-A0A828P069-F1
#
_cell.length_a   1.000
_cell.length_b   1.000
_cell.length_c   1.000
_cell.angle_alpha   90.00
_cell.angle_beta   90.00
_cell.angle_gamma   90.00
#
_symmetry.space_group_name_H-M   'P 1'
#
loop_
_entity.id
_entity.type
_entity.pdbx_description
1 polymer ?
#
loop_
_entity_poly.entity_id
_entity_poly.type
_entity_poly.pdbx_seq_one_letter_code
_entity_poly.pdbx_strand_id
1 'polypeptide(L)' 'MCDFSDMTVNEAAKSAMQAELICSLMMGNTGEMTEGEIESLLALIKQLTGRAGGWLIAASGDMQ' A
#
# COMPACT_ATOMS: atom_id res chain seq x y z
N MET A 1 9.34 -4.12 -14.85
CA MET A 1 8.73 -4.91 -13.77
C MET A 1 9.42 -4.44 -12.50
N CYS A 2 8.72 -3.89 -11.50
CA CYS A 2 9.38 -3.49 -10.26
C CYS A 2 9.81 -4.76 -9.54
N ASP A 3 11.11 -4.87 -9.25
CA ASP A 3 11.65 -6.00 -8.53
C ASP A 3 11.39 -5.80 -7.04
N PHE A 4 10.65 -6.73 -6.44
CA PHE A 4 10.32 -6.71 -5.01
C PHE A 4 11.11 -7.79 -4.24
N SER A 5 12.05 -8.50 -4.89
CA SER A 5 12.88 -9.52 -4.28
C SER A 5 13.72 -8.99 -3.12
N ASP A 6 14.14 -7.73 -3.20
CA ASP A 6 15.00 -7.08 -2.20
C ASP A 6 14.20 -6.51 -1.02
N MET A 7 12.86 -6.49 -1.11
CA MET A 7 12.02 -5.99 -0.02
C MET A 7 11.88 -7.05 1.07
N THR A 8 12.00 -6.64 2.33
CA THR A 8 11.81 -7.53 3.48
C THR A 8 10.33 -7.70 3.83
N VAL A 9 9.99 -8.80 4.51
CA VAL A 9 8.62 -9.01 5.06
C VAL A 9 8.16 -7.84 5.94
N ASN A 10 9.09 -7.21 6.68
CA ASN A 10 8.79 -6.07 7.55
C ASN A 10 8.41 -4.82 6.73
N GLU A 11 9.08 -4.57 5.61
CA GLU A 11 8.76 -3.45 4.73
C GLU A 11 7.44 -3.67 3.96
N ALA A 12 7.18 -4.91 3.55
CA ALA A 12 5.89 -5.29 2.96
C ALA A 12 4.73 -5.09 3.96
N ALA A 13 4.91 -5.58 5.19
CA ALA A 13 3.92 -5.42 6.27
C ALA A 13 3.71 -3.95 6.64
N LYS A 14 4.77 -3.15 6.73
CA LYS A 14 4.67 -1.70 6.94
C LYS A 14 3.90 -1.02 5.83
N SER A 15 4.13 -1.40 4.57
CA SER A 15 3.41 -0.84 3.43
C SER A 15 1.91 -1.14 3.50
N ALA A 16 1.53 -2.38 3.84
CA ALA A 16 0.14 -2.76 4.05
C ALA A 16 -0.51 -1.99 5.21
N MET A 17 0.17 -1.91 6.36
CA MET A 17 -0.28 -1.18 7.55
C MET A 17 -0.51 0.31 7.25
N GLN A 18 0.41 0.94 6.51
CA GLN A 18 0.27 2.35 6.12
C GLN A 18 -0.94 2.56 5.21
N ALA A 19 -1.19 1.67 4.25
CA ALA A 19 -2.36 1.75 3.40
C ALA A 19 -3.66 1.66 4.21
N GLU A 20 -3.74 0.73 5.16
CA GLU A 20 -4.89 0.57 6.06
C GLU A 20 -5.12 1.80 6.94
N LEU A 21 -4.05 2.38 7.50
CA LEU A 21 -4.13 3.59 8.30
C LEU A 21 -4.67 4.78 7.48
N ILE A 22 -4.20 4.95 6.25
CA ILE A 22 -4.68 6.01 5.35
C ILE A 22 -6.17 5.82 5.06
N CYS A 23 -6.61 4.61 4.72
CA CYS A 23 -8.03 4.31 4.53
C CYS A 23 -8.86 4.65 5.79
N SER A 24 -8.35 4.29 6.97
CA SER A 24 -9.02 4.56 8.25
C SER A 24 -9.14 6.06 8.52
N LEU A 25 -8.08 6.82 8.24
CA LEU A 25 -8.10 8.28 8.37
C LEU A 25 -9.07 8.94 7.37
N MET A 26 -9.12 8.46 6.14
CA MET A 26 -10.08 8.95 5.14
C MET A 26 -11.53 8.68 5.54
N MET A 27 -11.82 7.47 6.05
CA MET A 27 -13.18 7.10 6.50
C MET A 27 -13.58 7.81 7.80
N GLY A 28 -12.63 8.08 8.68
CA GLY A 28 -12.85 8.79 9.94
C GLY A 28 -12.87 10.31 9.81
N ASN A 29 -12.50 10.86 8.65
CA ASN A 29 -12.51 12.29 8.42
C ASN A 29 -13.95 12.80 8.29
N THR A 30 -14.30 13.81 9.10
CA THR A 30 -15.61 14.47 9.08
C THR A 30 -15.62 15.79 8.32
N GLY A 31 -14.45 16.26 7.85
CA GLY A 31 -14.32 17.45 7.01
C GLY A 31 -14.44 17.12 5.52
N GLU A 32 -14.70 18.14 4.70
CA GLU A 32 -14.65 17.99 3.25
C GLU A 32 -13.21 17.71 2.78
N MET A 33 -13.09 16.79 1.82
CA MET A 33 -11.85 16.56 1.08
C MET A 33 -12.08 16.99 -0.35
N THR A 34 -11.11 17.72 -0.90
CA THR A 34 -11.09 18.05 -2.31
C THR A 34 -10.86 16.79 -3.15
N GLU A 35 -11.31 16.82 -4.40
CA GLU A 35 -11.06 15.74 -5.36
C GLU A 35 -9.56 15.43 -5.48
N GLY A 36 -8.71 16.46 -5.55
CA GLY A 36 -7.26 16.28 -5.63
C GLY A 36 -6.62 15.62 -4.40
N GLU A 37 -7.16 15.87 -3.20
CA GLU A 37 -6.72 15.17 -1.98
C GLU A 37 -7.12 13.70 -2.02
N ILE A 38 -8.35 13.40 -2.43
CA ILE A 38 -8.84 12.02 -2.59
C ILE A 38 -7.99 11.27 -3.61
N GLU A 39 -7.76 11.85 -4.80
CA GLU A 39 -6.93 11.24 -5.84
C GLU A 39 -5.50 10.97 -5.36
N SER A 40 -4.90 11.92 -4.66
CA SER A 40 -3.54 11.78 -4.12
C SER A 40 -3.44 10.65 -3.10
N LEU A 41 -4.42 10.53 -2.21
CA LEU A 41 -4.46 9.47 -1.20
C LEU A 41 -4.75 8.11 -1.83
N LEU A 42 -5.64 8.03 -2.82
CA LEU A 42 -5.88 6.81 -3.58
C LEU A 42 -4.63 6.35 -4.34
N ALA A 43 -3.88 7.28 -4.94
CA ALA A 43 -2.61 6.98 -5.59
C ALA A 43 -1.59 6.41 -4.61
N LEU A 44 -1.49 6.99 -3.40
CA LEU A 44 -0.61 6.50 -2.34
C LEU A 44 -1.03 5.11 -1.84
N ILE A 45 -2.32 4.87 -1.59
CA ILE A 45 -2.86 3.55 -1.23
C ILE A 45 -2.51 2.52 -2.30
N LYS A 46 -2.67 2.84 -3.58
CA LYS A 46 -2.33 1.95 -4.70
C LYS A 46 -0.85 1.60 -4.72
N GLN A 47 0.04 2.57 -4.47
CA GLN A 47 1.48 2.33 -4.42
C GLN A 47 1.85 1.41 -3.23
N LEU A 48 1.31 1.67 -2.05
CA LEU A 48 1.59 0.90 -0.84
C LEU A 48 1.08 -0.54 -0.94
N THR A 49 -0.16 -0.72 -1.37
CA THR A 49 -0.76 -2.05 -1.59
C THR A 49 -0.09 -2.80 -2.74
N GLY A 50 0.31 -2.09 -3.80
CA GLY A 50 1.10 -2.64 -4.90
C GLY A 50 2.46 -3.18 -4.46
N ARG A 51 3.16 -2.46 -3.55
CA ARG A 51 4.41 -2.94 -2.95
C ARG A 51 4.20 -4.21 -2.12
N ALA A 52 3.24 -4.18 -1.19
CA ALA A 52 2.95 -5.32 -0.33
C ALA A 52 2.50 -6.55 -1.14
N GLY A 53 1.59 -6.36 -2.09
CA GLY A 53 1.11 -7.42 -2.97
C GLY A 53 2.18 -7.95 -3.92
N GLY A 54 3.01 -7.08 -4.48
CA GLY A 54 4.14 -7.46 -5.33
C GLY A 54 5.14 -8.35 -4.60
N TRP A 55 5.43 -8.05 -3.34
CA TRP A 55 6.26 -8.90 -2.50
C TRP A 55 5.60 -10.23 -2.16
N LEU A 56 4.31 -10.27 -1.83
CA LEU A 56 3.60 -11.53 -1.60
C LEU A 56 3.68 -12.45 -2.81
N ILE A 57 3.54 -11.90 -4.03
CA ILE A 57 3.67 -12.68 -5.27
C ILE A 57 5.09 -13.23 -5.43
N ALA A 58 6.12 -12.39 -5.23
CA ALA A 58 7.52 -12.81 -5.32
C ALA A 58 7.85 -13.90 -4.29
N ALA A 59 7.50 -13.66 -3.01
CA ALA A 59 7.72 -14.61 -1.91
C ALA A 59 6.96 -15.93 -2.09
N SER A 60 5.80 -15.92 -2.74
CA SER A 60 5.03 -17.13 -3.06
C SER A 60 5.63 -17.90 -4.25
N GLY A 61 6.31 -17.21 -5.17
CA GLY A 61 6.99 -17.79 -6.32
C GLY A 61 8.34 -18.43 -5.98
N ASP A 62 9.05 -17.88 -4.98
CA ASP A 62 10.34 -18.42 -4.48
C ASP A 62 10.19 -19.72 -3.66
N MET A 63 8.95 -20.18 -3.42
CA MET A 63 8.65 -21.40 -2.65
C MET A 63 8.44 -22.66 -3.53
N GLN A 64 8.72 -22.58 -4.84
CA GLN A 64 8.74 -23.71 -5.79
C GLN A 64 10.16 -24.16 -6.14
#